data_AF-A0A6P1ZC40-F1
#
_entry.id   AF-A0A6P1ZC40-F1
#
_cell.length_a   1.000
_cell.length_b   1.000
_cell.length_c   1.000
_cell.angle_alpha   90.00
_cell.angle_beta   90.00
_cell.angle_gamma   90.00
#
_symmetry.space_group_name_H-M   'P 1'
#
loop_
_entity.id
_entity.type
_entity.pdbx_description
1 polymer ?
#
loop_
_entity_poly.entity_id
_entity_poly.type
_entity_poly.pdbx_seq_one_letter_code
_entity_poly.pdbx_strand_id
1 'polypeptide(L)'
;MSTAHNHKIETGVPDSGAPEKKSPRKRRPRREPPTWSARLYLRIAPANMALARFLLEADDNLGYLSTLDRATGLLVFIHSPDQSREARAFIEDARTLMPIEIVDTGSALNQ
;
A
#
# COMPACT_ATOMS: atom_id res chain seq x y z
N MET A 1 16.73 46.33 58.52
CA MET A 1 17.84 46.58 57.58
C MET A 1 17.89 45.38 56.66
N SER A 2 17.39 45.43 55.43
CA SER A 2 17.91 46.15 54.25
C SER A 2 18.47 45.11 53.25
N THR A 3 17.83 45.05 52.08
CA THR A 3 18.38 44.73 50.73
C THR A 3 19.05 43.35 50.52
N ALA A 4 18.87 42.61 49.42
CA ALA A 4 18.35 42.92 48.10
C ALA A 4 17.78 41.63 47.46
N HIS A 5 16.64 41.75 46.79
CA HIS A 5 16.21 40.81 45.77
C HIS A 5 17.12 40.99 44.56
N ASN A 6 17.87 39.96 44.16
CA ASN A 6 18.64 40.01 42.92
C ASN A 6 17.91 39.25 41.81
N HIS A 7 17.27 40.04 40.96
CA HIS A 7 16.60 39.65 39.74
C HIS A 7 17.68 39.46 38.66
N LYS A 8 17.97 38.21 38.27
CA LYS A 8 18.82 37.94 37.10
C LYS A 8 17.92 37.68 35.90
N ILE A 9 17.69 38.72 35.10
CA ILE A 9 17.11 38.59 33.76
C ILE A 9 18.22 38.08 32.86
N GLU A 10 18.15 36.82 32.45
CA GLU A 10 18.94 36.31 31.33
C GLU A 10 18.16 36.52 30.03
N THR A 11 18.51 37.60 29.34
CA THR A 11 18.24 37.78 27.91
C THR A 11 19.06 36.75 27.14
N GLY A 12 18.42 35.67 26.70
CA GLY A 12 18.96 34.66 25.81
C GLY A 12 18.17 34.63 24.49
N VAL A 13 18.89 34.86 23.40
CA VAL A 13 18.48 34.81 21.97
C VAL A 13 17.62 33.57 21.66
N PRO A 14 16.60 33.64 20.78
CA PRO A 14 15.89 32.43 20.36
C PRO A 14 16.86 31.48 19.66
N ASP A 15 16.99 30.28 20.21
CA ASP A 15 17.69 29.14 19.60
C ASP A 15 17.03 28.86 18.25
N SER A 16 17.64 29.38 17.18
CA SER A 16 17.30 29.04 15.81
C SER A 16 17.75 27.60 15.58
N GLY A 17 16.93 26.65 16.04
CA GLY A 17 17.13 25.23 15.83
C GLY A 17 17.27 24.96 14.34
N ALA A 18 18.51 24.75 13.90
CA ALA A 18 18.81 24.30 12.54
C ALA A 18 18.05 23.00 12.29
N PRO A 19 17.44 22.79 11.12
CA PRO A 19 16.71 21.57 10.84
C PRO A 19 17.65 20.37 10.94
N GLU A 20 17.36 19.50 11.90
CA GLU A 20 18.08 18.23 12.09
C GLU A 20 18.03 17.45 10.77
N LYS A 21 19.20 17.25 10.17
CA LYS A 21 19.33 16.56 8.87
C LYS A 21 18.87 15.12 9.05
N LYS A 22 17.61 14.84 8.68
CA LYS A 22 17.06 13.47 8.66
C LYS A 22 17.98 12.61 7.79
N SER A 23 18.66 11.67 8.43
CA SER A 23 19.53 10.73 7.74
C SER A 23 18.72 9.94 6.71
N PRO A 24 19.22 9.75 5.48
CA PRO A 24 18.49 9.02 4.45
C PRO A 24 18.20 7.60 4.95
N ARG A 25 16.93 7.20 4.92
CA ARG A 25 16.50 5.84 5.28
C ARG A 25 17.35 4.86 4.45
N LYS A 26 18.11 3.98 5.12
CA LYS A 26 18.86 2.90 4.44
C LYS A 26 17.88 2.17 3.52
N ARG A 27 18.11 2.29 2.20
CA ARG A 27 17.34 1.54 1.22
C ARG A 27 17.49 0.06 1.56
N ARG A 28 16.36 -0.64 1.72
CA ARG A 28 16.39 -2.09 1.91
C ARG A 28 17.18 -2.70 0.75
N PRO A 29 18.01 -3.73 0.99
CA PRO A 29 18.68 -4.44 -0.08
C PRO A 29 17.65 -4.85 -1.13
N ARG A 30 17.93 -4.57 -2.40
CA ARG A 30 17.05 -4.94 -3.50
C ARG A 30 17.04 -6.46 -3.56
N ARG A 31 15.90 -7.08 -3.24
CA ARG A 31 15.73 -8.53 -3.41
C ARG A 31 15.84 -8.86 -4.90
N GLU A 32 16.30 -10.08 -5.19
CA GLU A 32 16.21 -10.59 -6.56
C GLU A 32 14.73 -10.64 -6.97
N PRO A 33 14.37 -10.13 -8.17
CA PRO A 33 13.00 -10.16 -8.62
C PRO A 33 12.50 -11.61 -8.74
N PRO A 34 11.24 -11.90 -8.39
CA PRO A 34 10.64 -13.21 -8.64
C PRO A 34 10.64 -13.55 -10.13
N THR A 35 10.86 -14.82 -10.46
CA THR A 35 10.84 -15.33 -11.86
C THR A 35 9.43 -15.45 -12.42
N TRP A 36 8.41 -15.45 -11.57
CA TRP A 36 7.01 -15.67 -11.93
C TRP A 36 6.09 -14.69 -11.20
N SER A 37 4.90 -14.47 -11.76
CA SER A 37 3.85 -13.65 -11.14
C SER A 37 2.79 -14.52 -10.50
N ALA A 38 2.35 -14.14 -9.31
CA ALA A 38 1.22 -14.75 -8.64
C ALA A 38 -0.11 -14.19 -9.19
N ARG A 39 -1.19 -14.94 -8.99
CA ARG A 39 -2.52 -14.62 -9.54
C ARG A 39 -3.60 -14.83 -8.48
N LEU A 40 -4.54 -13.89 -8.41
CA LEU A 40 -5.83 -14.05 -7.74
C LEU A 40 -6.93 -13.87 -8.77
N TYR A 41 -7.84 -14.84 -8.86
CA TYR A 41 -8.99 -14.75 -9.73
C TYR A 41 -10.16 -14.17 -8.94
N LEU A 42 -10.84 -13.18 -9.52
CA LEU A 42 -11.84 -12.39 -8.82
C LEU A 42 -13.14 -12.40 -9.62
N ARG A 43 -14.26 -12.56 -8.93
CA ARG A 43 -15.59 -12.27 -9.45
C ARG A 43 -16.07 -10.96 -8.83
N ILE A 44 -16.43 -10.01 -9.68
CA ILE A 44 -16.93 -8.69 -9.31
C ILE A 44 -18.13 -8.38 -10.20
N ALA A 45 -19.14 -7.66 -9.71
CA ALA A 45 -20.24 -7.21 -10.57
C ALA A 45 -19.68 -6.37 -11.75
N PRO A 46 -20.13 -6.57 -13.01
CA PRO A 46 -19.59 -5.85 -14.16
C PRO A 46 -19.58 -4.32 -14.02
N ALA A 47 -20.57 -3.74 -13.32
CA ALA A 47 -20.64 -2.32 -13.03
C ALA A 47 -19.48 -1.79 -12.15
N ASN A 48 -18.86 -2.66 -11.37
CA ASN A 48 -17.82 -2.32 -10.41
C ASN A 48 -16.39 -2.59 -10.92
N MET A 49 -16.22 -3.18 -12.11
CA MET A 49 -14.89 -3.51 -12.65
C MET A 49 -14.00 -2.27 -12.82
N ALA A 50 -14.58 -1.14 -13.23
CA ALA A 50 -13.85 0.11 -13.37
C ALA A 50 -13.40 0.67 -12.02
N LEU A 51 -14.25 0.56 -10.99
CA LEU A 51 -13.90 0.94 -9.62
C LEU A 51 -12.76 0.07 -9.07
N ALA A 52 -12.79 -1.24 -9.30
CA ALA A 52 -11.71 -2.14 -8.91
C ALA A 52 -10.35 -1.74 -9.50
N ARG A 53 -10.34 -1.39 -10.79
CA ARG A 53 -9.13 -0.93 -11.47
C ARG A 53 -8.64 0.41 -10.92
N PHE A 54 -9.56 1.35 -10.70
CA PHE A 54 -9.26 2.66 -10.12
C PHE A 54 -8.62 2.54 -8.72
N LEU A 55 -9.16 1.68 -7.85
CA LEU A 55 -8.62 1.47 -6.51
C LEU A 55 -7.21 0.86 -6.55
N LEU A 56 -6.96 -0.10 -7.43
CA LEU A 56 -5.64 -0.71 -7.57
C LEU A 56 -4.59 0.28 -8.08
N GLU A 57 -4.97 1.14 -9.04
CA GLU A 57 -4.09 2.18 -9.57
C GLU A 57 -3.72 3.23 -8.50
N ALA A 58 -4.59 3.43 -7.50
CA ALA A 58 -4.32 4.29 -6.36
C ALA A 58 -3.40 3.63 -5.30
N ASP A 59 -3.28 2.29 -5.30
CA ASP A 59 -2.52 1.52 -4.30
C ASP A 59 -1.09 1.22 -4.78
N ASP A 60 -0.30 2.28 -4.98
CA ASP A 60 1.14 2.23 -5.35
C ASP A 60 1.48 1.27 -6.52
N ASN A 61 0.51 0.96 -7.39
CA ASN A 61 0.62 0.02 -8.48
C ASN A 61 1.11 -1.38 -8.03
N LEU A 62 0.50 -1.92 -6.97
CA LEU A 62 0.76 -3.23 -6.36
C LEU A 62 0.73 -4.41 -7.36
N GLY A 63 0.06 -4.24 -8.49
CA GLY A 63 0.02 -5.15 -9.61
C GLY A 63 -0.96 -4.63 -10.64
N TYR A 64 -1.51 -5.50 -11.47
CA TYR A 64 -2.50 -5.10 -12.46
C TYR A 64 -3.66 -6.07 -12.55
N LEU A 65 -4.84 -5.53 -12.85
CA LEU A 65 -6.04 -6.30 -13.16
C LEU A 65 -6.14 -6.50 -14.67
N SER A 66 -6.41 -7.74 -15.08
CA SER A 66 -6.82 -8.08 -16.44
C SER A 66 -8.23 -8.65 -16.43
N THR A 67 -9.02 -8.33 -17.46
CA THR A 67 -10.37 -8.88 -17.61
C THR A 67 -10.31 -10.23 -18.31
N LEU A 68 -10.92 -11.25 -17.71
CA LEU A 68 -11.08 -12.57 -18.32
C LEU A 68 -12.43 -12.72 -18.99
N ASP A 69 -13.50 -12.25 -18.34
CA ASP A 69 -14.85 -12.22 -18.90
C ASP A 69 -15.62 -11.02 -18.35
N ARG A 70 -15.98 -10.09 -19.24
CA ARG A 70 -16.70 -8.88 -18.88
C ARG A 70 -18.17 -9.14 -18.53
N ALA A 71 -18.81 -10.12 -19.14
CA ALA A 71 -20.24 -10.38 -18.93
C ALA A 71 -20.49 -10.96 -17.53
N THR A 72 -19.62 -11.85 -17.08
CA THR A 72 -19.67 -12.43 -15.74
C THR A 72 -18.88 -11.65 -14.70
N GLY A 73 -18.06 -10.68 -15.14
CA GLY A 73 -17.22 -9.86 -14.28
C GLY A 73 -16.05 -10.64 -13.66
N LEU A 74 -15.49 -11.57 -14.43
CA LEU A 74 -14.31 -12.34 -14.06
C LEU A 74 -13.04 -11.56 -14.41
N LEU A 75 -12.18 -11.38 -13.41
CA LEU A 75 -10.91 -10.69 -13.51
C LEU A 75 -9.78 -11.58 -12.98
N VAL A 76 -8.55 -11.28 -13.38
CA VAL A 76 -7.34 -11.78 -12.73
C VAL A 76 -6.51 -10.60 -12.23
N PHE A 77 -6.16 -10.64 -10.95
CA PHE A 77 -5.20 -9.74 -10.33
C PHE A 77 -3.83 -10.40 -10.34
N ILE A 78 -2.91 -9.82 -11.12
CA ILE A 78 -1.54 -10.31 -11.29
C ILE A 78 -0.63 -9.43 -10.46
N HIS A 79 0.14 -10.06 -9.56
CA HIS A 79 1.01 -9.36 -8.61
C HIS A 79 2.33 -10.10 -8.41
N SER A 80 3.30 -9.41 -7.80
CA SER A 80 4.55 -10.05 -7.38
C SER A 80 4.27 -11.09 -6.28
N PRO A 81 4.85 -12.31 -6.33
CA PRO A 81 4.75 -13.29 -5.25
C PRO A 81 5.18 -12.74 -3.89
N ASP A 82 6.20 -11.87 -3.85
CA ASP A 82 6.68 -11.22 -2.63
C ASP A 82 5.65 -10.30 -1.99
N GLN A 83 4.65 -9.85 -2.76
CA GLN A 83 3.59 -8.94 -2.32
C GLN A 83 2.25 -9.66 -2.15
N SER A 84 2.26 -10.98 -1.99
CA SER A 84 1.05 -11.79 -1.84
C SER A 84 0.18 -11.44 -0.64
N ARG A 85 0.79 -10.84 0.40
CA ARG A 85 0.06 -10.41 1.60
C ARG A 85 -0.64 -9.09 1.35
N GLU A 86 0.05 -8.15 0.74
CA GLU A 86 -0.44 -6.84 0.32
C GLU A 86 -1.57 -7.02 -0.70
N ALA A 87 -1.39 -7.91 -1.68
CA ALA A 87 -2.42 -8.21 -2.68
C ALA A 87 -3.72 -8.72 -2.05
N ARG A 88 -3.63 -9.57 -1.02
CA ARG A 88 -4.80 -10.02 -0.26
C ARG A 88 -5.41 -8.90 0.59
N ALA A 89 -4.57 -8.10 1.26
CA ALA A 89 -5.03 -6.97 2.05
C ALA A 89 -5.81 -5.96 1.19
N PHE A 90 -5.30 -5.63 0.00
CA PHE A 90 -6.00 -4.80 -0.97
C PHE A 90 -7.41 -5.34 -1.29
N ILE A 91 -7.56 -6.65 -1.48
CA ILE A 91 -8.88 -7.25 -1.75
C ILE A 91 -9.81 -7.12 -0.54
N GLU A 92 -9.31 -7.32 0.68
CA GLU A 92 -10.13 -7.14 1.89
C GLU A 92 -10.55 -5.67 2.08
N ASP A 93 -9.66 -4.71 1.80
CA ASP A 93 -9.99 -3.28 1.86
C ASP A 93 -11.01 -2.92 0.77
N ALA A 94 -10.83 -3.40 -0.46
CA ALA A 94 -11.75 -3.16 -1.57
C ALA A 94 -13.13 -3.79 -1.33
N ARG A 95 -13.22 -4.88 -0.57
CA ARG A 95 -14.49 -5.50 -0.15
C ARG A 95 -15.37 -4.58 0.69
N THR A 96 -14.80 -3.57 1.33
CA THR A 96 -15.57 -2.56 2.08
C THR A 96 -16.38 -1.63 1.18
N LEU A 97 -15.99 -1.52 -0.10
CA LEU A 97 -16.61 -0.62 -1.08
C LEU A 97 -17.50 -1.36 -2.09
N MET A 98 -17.20 -2.64 -2.37
CA MET A 98 -17.96 -3.44 -3.33
C MET A 98 -17.84 -4.94 -3.03
N PRO A 99 -18.84 -5.77 -3.40
CA PRO A 99 -18.71 -7.22 -3.30
C PRO A 99 -17.60 -7.76 -4.22
N ILE A 100 -16.66 -8.52 -3.65
CA ILE A 100 -15.59 -9.21 -4.38
C ILE A 100 -15.48 -10.65 -3.86
N GLU A 101 -15.62 -11.61 -4.76
CA GLU A 101 -15.36 -13.02 -4.48
C GLU A 101 -14.00 -13.42 -5.07
N ILE A 102 -13.20 -14.16 -4.29
CA ILE A 102 -11.99 -14.82 -4.82
C ILE A 102 -12.44 -16.17 -5.36
N VAL A 103 -12.20 -16.42 -6.64
CA VAL A 103 -12.52 -17.67 -7.32
C VAL A 103 -11.34 -18.61 -7.16
N ASP A 104 -11.57 -19.75 -6.50
CA ASP A 104 -10.59 -20.84 -6.51
C ASP A 104 -10.59 -21.49 -7.89
N THR A 105 -9.42 -21.58 -8.52
CA THR A 105 -9.25 -22.21 -9.83
C THR A 105 -8.91 -23.70 -9.72
N GLY A 106 -8.88 -24.25 -8.50
CA GLY A 106 -8.40 -25.60 -8.23
C GLY A 106 -6.88 -25.68 -8.40
N SER A 107 -6.27 -26.64 -7.71
CA SER A 107 -4.81 -26.87 -7.65
C SER A 107 -4.12 -27.19 -9.00
N ALA A 108 -4.80 -27.04 -10.15
CA ALA A 108 -4.34 -27.47 -11.47
C ALA A 108 -3.54 -26.41 -12.26
N LEU A 109 -3.42 -25.17 -11.79
CA LEU A 109 -2.79 -24.07 -12.56
C LEU A 109 -1.53 -23.46 -11.92
N ASN A 110 -1.01 -24.06 -10.84
CA ASN A 110 0.22 -23.62 -10.17
C ASN A 110 1.35 -24.67 -10.31
N GLN A 111 1.62 -25.12 -11.55
CA GLN A 111 2.87 -25.81 -11.90
C GLN A 111 3.66 -24.98 -12.90
#